data_AF-A0A3D4IG03-F1
#
_entry.id   AF-A0A3D4IG03-F1
#
_cell.length_a   1.000
_cell.length_b   1.000
_cell.length_c   1.000
_cell.angle_alpha   90.00
_cell.angle_beta   90.00
_cell.angle_gamma   90.00
#
_symmetry.space_group_name_H-M   'P 1'
#
loop_
_entity.id
_entity.type
_entity.pdbx_description
1 polymer ?
#
loop_
_entity_poly.entity_id
_entity_poly.type
_entity_poly.pdbx_seq_one_letter_code
_entity_poly.pdbx_strand_id
1 'polypeptide(L)' 'MPKMSLEETFSHRFKCPKCHHKGAHTHRMHTTPETVEAEAETGYLAVSCPLCGFTEFYNIQTLTQQSHWHTVIDTIFGH' A
#
# COMPACT_ATOMS: atom_id res chain seq x y z
N MET A 1 10.55 7.07 -17.17
CA MET A 1 9.15 7.05 -16.69
C MET A 1 9.17 7.62 -15.28
N PRO A 2 8.33 8.60 -14.92
CA PRO A 2 8.33 9.13 -13.56
C PRO A 2 7.97 8.00 -12.59
N LYS A 3 8.74 7.87 -11.51
CA LYS A 3 8.58 6.81 -10.51
C LYS A 3 7.37 7.17 -9.63
N MET A 4 6.20 6.60 -9.94
CA MET A 4 5.02 6.75 -9.05
C MET A 4 5.35 6.18 -7.67
N SER A 5 4.86 6.84 -6.63
CA SER A 5 4.94 6.35 -5.25
C SER A 5 4.05 5.13 -5.02
N LEU A 6 4.28 4.45 -3.89
CA LEU A 6 3.48 3.30 -3.48
C LEU A 6 2.02 3.75 -3.27
N GLU A 7 1.83 4.87 -2.60
CA GLU A 7 0.56 5.51 -2.30
C GLU A 7 -0.23 5.84 -3.56
N GLU A 8 0.41 6.46 -4.55
CA GLU A 8 -0.20 6.78 -5.84
C GLU A 8 -0.60 5.52 -6.59
N THR A 9 0.25 4.49 -6.56
CA THR A 9 -0.04 3.22 -7.24
C THR A 9 -1.27 2.54 -6.66
N PHE A 10 -1.36 2.41 -5.33
CA PHE A 10 -2.54 1.86 -4.68
C PHE A 10 -3.78 2.74 -4.90
N SER A 11 -3.64 4.06 -4.81
CA SER A 11 -4.75 5.01 -5.01
C SER A 11 -5.43 4.82 -6.38
N HIS A 12 -4.66 4.58 -7.43
CA HIS A 12 -5.19 4.42 -8.79
C HIS A 12 -5.55 2.98 -9.18
N ARG A 13 -4.84 1.98 -8.66
CA ARG A 13 -4.90 0.61 -9.19
C ARG A 13 -5.58 -0.39 -8.27
N PHE A 14 -5.80 -0.04 -7.01
CA PHE A 14 -6.49 -0.91 -6.08
C PHE A 14 -7.89 -1.26 -6.58
N LYS A 15 -8.24 -2.55 -6.52
CA LYS A 15 -9.59 -3.04 -6.76
C LYS A 15 -10.08 -3.68 -5.49
N CYS A 16 -11.15 -3.13 -4.91
CA CYS A 16 -11.69 -3.64 -3.66
C CYS A 16 -12.11 -5.11 -3.79
N PRO A 17 -11.60 -6.03 -2.96
CA PRO A 17 -12.00 -7.44 -3.03
C PRO A 17 -13.43 -7.69 -2.55
N LYS A 18 -14.06 -6.73 -1.84
CA LYS A 18 -15.45 -6.84 -1.36
C LYS A 18 -16.49 -6.32 -2.35
N CYS A 19 -16.33 -5.10 -2.86
CA CYS A 19 -17.33 -4.45 -3.71
C CYS A 19 -16.84 -4.18 -5.15
N HIS A 20 -15.60 -4.57 -5.47
CA HIS A 20 -14.97 -4.42 -6.79
C HIS A 20 -14.83 -2.98 -7.31
N HIS A 21 -15.09 -1.98 -6.47
CA HIS A 21 -14.78 -0.58 -6.79
C HIS A 21 -13.28 -0.41 -7.07
N LYS A 22 -12.96 0.40 -8.09
CA LYS A 22 -11.58 0.74 -8.46
C LYS A 22 -11.16 2.05 -7.81
N GLY A 23 -9.95 2.07 -7.27
CA GLY A 23 -9.36 3.18 -6.56
C GLY A 23 -9.44 3.04 -5.04
N ALA A 24 -8.55 3.74 -4.34
CA ALA A 24 -8.44 3.70 -2.89
C ALA A 24 -8.03 5.06 -2.30
N HIS A 25 -8.43 5.29 -1.05
CA HIS A 25 -7.78 6.26 -0.19
C HIS A 25 -6.59 5.60 0.51
N THR A 26 -5.41 6.20 0.40
CA THR A 26 -4.18 5.64 0.99
C THR A 26 -3.71 6.50 2.15
N HIS A 27 -3.26 5.86 3.23
CA HIS A 27 -2.73 6.54 4.40
C HIS A 27 -1.53 5.80 4.95
N ARG A 28 -0.36 6.45 4.95
CA ARG A 28 0.87 5.90 5.52
C ARG A 28 0.86 6.09 7.04
N MET A 29 0.96 4.99 7.75
CA MET A 29 1.11 4.95 9.21
C MET A 29 2.56 4.62 9.54
N HIS A 30 3.24 5.57 10.16
CA HIS A 30 4.57 5.34 10.71
C HIS A 30 4.42 4.67 12.07
N THR A 31 5.08 3.53 12.27
CA THR A 31 5.24 3.00 13.61
C THR A 31 6.48 3.63 14.21
N THR A 32 6.32 4.39 15.29
CA THR A 32 7.47 4.88 16.05
C THR A 32 8.14 3.66 16.68
N PRO A 33 9.41 3.36 16.38
CA PRO A 33 10.10 2.29 17.09
C PRO A 33 10.24 2.67 18.56
N GLU A 34 10.01 1.74 19.48
CA GLU A 34 10.20 1.95 20.93
C GLU A 34 11.67 2.23 21.30
N THR A 35 12.60 2.00 20.37
CA THR A 35 14.04 2.17 20.55
C THR A 35 14.67 2.94 19.38
N VAL A 36 15.57 3.87 19.70
CA VAL A 36 16.22 4.85 18.80
C VAL A 36 17.05 4.22 17.67
N GLU A 37 17.36 2.91 17.75
CA GLU A 37 18.28 2.21 16.84
C GLU A 37 17.62 1.65 15.56
N ALA A 38 16.30 1.74 15.42
CA ALA A 38 15.61 1.25 14.22
C ALA A 38 15.42 2.39 13.19
N GLU A 39 16.45 2.65 12.38
CA GLU A 39 16.39 3.54 11.21
C GLU A 39 15.58 2.95 10.04
N ALA A 40 14.95 1.79 10.21
CA ALA A 40 14.07 1.22 9.20
C ALA A 40 12.71 1.92 9.27
N GLU A 41 12.21 2.42 8.13
CA GLU A 41 10.82 2.86 7.94
C GLU A 41 9.85 1.69 8.21
N THR A 42 9.69 1.34 9.48
CA THR A 42 8.69 0.41 9.95
C THR A 42 7.37 1.17 9.89
N GLY A 43 6.46 0.69 9.06
CA GLY A 43 5.22 1.38 8.80
C GLY A 43 4.29 0.53 7.98
N TYR A 44 3.01 0.85 8.09
CA TYR A 44 1.95 0.22 7.32
C TYR A 44 1.33 1.24 6.39
N LEU A 45 1.01 0.81 5.18
CA LEU A 45 0.15 1.54 4.28
C LEU A 45 -1.27 1.01 4.43
N ALA A 46 -2.17 1.85 4.94
CA ALA A 46 -3.59 1.55 4.93
C ALA A 46 -4.20 1.95 3.58
N VAL A 47 -4.96 1.05 2.99
CA VAL A 47 -5.59 1.20 1.68
C VAL A 47 -7.09 0.94 1.87
N SER A 48 -7.87 2.01 1.82
CA SER A 48 -9.31 1.98 2.11
C SER A 48 -10.14 2.19 0.85
N CYS A 49 -11.13 1.34 0.65
CA CYS A 49 -12.13 1.49 -0.40
C CYS A 49 -13.03 2.70 -0.08
N PRO A 50 -13.12 3.71 -0.96
CA PRO A 50 -13.95 4.90 -0.72
C PRO A 50 -15.45 4.59 -0.82
N LEU A 51 -15.83 3.44 -1.39
CA LEU A 51 -17.23 3.06 -1.57
C LEU A 51 -17.78 2.26 -0.37
N CYS A 52 -17.10 1.19 0.04
CA CYS A 52 -17.62 0.28 1.08
C CYS A 52 -16.85 0.33 2.41
N GLY A 53 -15.80 1.15 2.52
CA GLY A 53 -14.99 1.29 3.73
C GLY A 53 -14.05 0.12 4.05
N PHE A 54 -14.05 -0.94 3.24
CA PHE A 54 -13.10 -2.04 3.40
C PHE A 54 -11.66 -1.53 3.36
N THR A 55 -10.86 -1.92 4.34
CA THR A 55 -9.48 -1.44 4.49
C THR A 55 -8.51 -2.61 4.62
N GLU A 56 -7.43 -2.56 3.85
CA GLU A 56 -6.30 -3.49 3.93
C GLU A 56 -5.04 -2.74 4.37
N PHE A 57 -4.13 -3.45 5.04
CA PHE A 57 -2.86 -2.90 5.54
C PHE A 57 -1.70 -3.65 4.90
N TYR A 58 -0.72 -2.91 4.39
CA TYR A 58 0.49 -3.47 3.82
C TYR A 58 1.73 -3.01 4.56
N ASN A 59 2.62 -3.94 4.89
CA ASN A 59 3.91 -3.59 5.49
C ASN A 59 4.82 -2.92 4.44
N ILE A 60 5.21 -1.66 4.69
CA ILE A 60 5.98 -0.85 3.75
C ILE A 60 7.39 -1.41 3.57
N GLN A 61 8.02 -1.91 4.63
CA GLN A 61 9.37 -2.48 4.57
C GLN A 61 9.39 -3.71 3.66
N THR A 62 8.42 -4.61 3.79
CA THR A 62 8.30 -5.78 2.91
C THR A 62 8.07 -5.39 1.46
N LEU A 63 7.21 -4.39 1.21
CA LEU A 63 6.93 -3.91 -0.14
C LEU A 63 8.13 -3.21 -0.78
N THR A 64 8.88 -2.42 -0.02
CA THR A 64 10.02 -1.65 -0.55
C THR A 64 11.29 -2.48 -0.75
N GLN A 65 11.49 -3.53 0.05
CA GLN A 65 12.60 -4.48 -0.12
C GLN A 65 12.45 -5.36 -1.36
N GLN A 66 11.22 -5.55 -1.86
CA GLN A 66 10.99 -6.24 -3.12
C GLN A 66 11.12 -5.24 -4.28
N SER A 67 12.20 -5.36 -5.05
CA SER A 67 12.48 -4.56 -6.26
C SER A 67 11.34 -4.58 -7.30
N HIS A 68 10.42 -5.54 -7.18
CA HIS A 68 9.31 -5.82 -8.10
C HIS A 68 7.92 -5.67 -7.46
N TRP A 69 7.76 -4.85 -6.43
CA TRP A 69 6.46 -4.66 -5.77
C TRP A 69 5.32 -4.28 -6.73
N HIS A 70 5.63 -3.57 -7.82
CA HIS A 70 4.67 -3.30 -8.90
C HIS A 70 4.08 -4.59 -9.49
N THR A 71 4.90 -5.63 -9.70
CA THR A 71 4.47 -6.94 -10.23
C THR A 71 3.59 -7.69 -9.23
N VAL A 72 3.89 -7.57 -7.93
CA VAL A 72 3.05 -8.15 -6.87
C VAL A 72 1.68 -7.46 -6.83
N ILE A 73 1.66 -6.14 -6.92
CA ILE A 73 0.41 -5.35 -7.03
C ILE A 73 -0.36 -5.73 -8.29
N ASP A 74 0.30 -5.86 -9.45
CA ASP A 74 -0.32 -6.31 -10.70
C ASP A 74 -0.97 -7.68 -10.54
N THR A 75 -0.31 -8.58 -9.83
CA THR A 75 -0.80 -9.94 -9.56
C THR A 75 -1.98 -9.95 -8.59
N ILE A 76 -1.92 -9.14 -7.53
CA ILE A 76 -2.95 -9.11 -6.47
C ILE A 76 -4.22 -8.41 -6.97
N PHE A 77 -4.11 -7.30 -7.69
CA PHE A 77 -5.29 -6.52 -8.09
C PHE A 77 -5.84 -6.88 -9.46
N GLY A 78 -5.06 -7.64 -10.26
CA GLY A 78 -5.45 -8.05 -11.60
C GLY A 78 -5.51 -6.86 -12.58
N HIS A 79 -5.36 -7.18 -13.86
CA HIS A 79 -5.55 -6.21 -14.96
C HIS A 79 -6.99 -5.67 -15.02
#